data_AF-A0AAE8W1F2-F1
#
_entry.id   AF-A0AAE8W1F2-F1
#
_cell.length_a   1.000
_cell.length_b   1.000
_cell.length_c   1.000
_cell.angle_alpha   90.00
_cell.angle_beta   90.00
_cell.angle_gamma   90.00
#
_symmetry.space_group_name_H-M   'P 1'
#
loop_
_entity.id
_entity.type
_entity.pdbx_description
1 polymer ?
#
loop_
_entity_poly.entity_id
_entity_poly.type
_entity_poly.pdbx_seq_one_letter_code
_entity_poly.pdbx_strand_id
1 'polypeptide(L)' 'MKHVNLRLPDDLHEQAVAAAAADDRSLNSWLVSVVRHAVESGETPNRPGGDSASPAPLRGSGHSPRP' A
#
# COMPACT_ATOMS: atom_id res chain seq x y z
N MET A 1 2.77 -4.85 27.02
CA MET A 1 2.95 -5.00 25.57
C MET A 1 2.35 -6.34 25.15
N LYS A 2 1.84 -6.48 23.92
CA LYS A 2 1.33 -7.76 23.41
C LYS A 2 2.48 -8.56 22.79
N HIS A 3 2.51 -9.87 23.03
CA HIS A 3 3.46 -10.78 22.41
C HIS A 3 2.84 -11.38 21.15
N VAL A 4 3.62 -11.48 20.07
CA VAL A 4 3.19 -12.02 18.78
C VAL A 4 4.17 -13.11 18.37
N ASN A 5 3.65 -14.29 17.99
CA ASN A 5 4.45 -15.35 17.40
C ASN A 5 4.22 -15.33 15.89
N LEU A 6 5.27 -15.03 15.12
CA LEU A 6 5.25 -15.00 13.67
C LEU A 6 5.99 -16.21 13.11
N ARG A 7 5.39 -16.88 12.12
CA ARG A 7 6.08 -17.92 11.35
C ARG A 7 6.54 -17.32 10.04
N LEU A 8 7.85 -17.26 9.86
CA LEU A 8 8.50 -16.85 8.62
C LEU A 8 9.14 -18.08 7.99
N PRO A 9 9.07 -18.23 6.65
CA PRO A 9 10.00 -19.09 5.91
C PRO A 9 11.45 -18.70 6.25
N ASP A 10 12.34 -19.69 6.27
CA ASP A 10 13.75 -19.49 6.67
C ASP A 10 14.43 -18.42 5.80
N ASP A 11 14.22 -18.47 4.48
CA ASP A 11 14.79 -17.48 3.55
C ASP A 11 14.36 -16.05 3.88
N LEU A 12 13.11 -15.86 4.32
CA LEU A 12 12.58 -14.54 4.71
C LEU A 12 13.11 -14.12 6.08
N HIS A 13 13.32 -15.06 6.99
CA HIS A 13 13.97 -14.77 8.27
C HIS A 13 15.40 -14.24 8.04
N GLU A 14 16.19 -14.92 7.22
CA GLU A 14 17.57 -14.53 6.94
C GLU A 14 17.65 -13.14 6.29
N GLN A 15 16.78 -12.87 5.32
CA GLN A 15 16.67 -11.55 4.70
C GLN A 15 16.29 -10.46 5.72
N ALA A 16 15.35 -10.75 6.62
CA ALA A 16 14.94 -9.81 7.66
C ALA A 16 16.08 -9.54 8.67
N VAL A 17 16.86 -10.57 9.03
CA VAL A 17 18.04 -10.41 9.91
C VAL A 17 19.11 -9.55 9.23
N ALA A 18 19.39 -9.79 7.96
CA ALA A 18 20.36 -9.00 7.20
C ALA A 18 19.91 -7.53 7.08
N ALA A 19 18.63 -7.29 6.80
CA ALA A 19 18.08 -5.93 6.72
C ALA A 19 18.14 -5.20 8.08
N ALA A 20 17.82 -5.90 9.17
CA ALA A 20 17.93 -5.32 10.52
C ALA A 20 19.38 -4.97 10.89
N ALA A 21 20.34 -5.83 10.54
CA ALA A 21 21.76 -5.58 10.76
C ALA A 21 22.28 -4.39 9.94
N ALA A 22 21.81 -4.24 8.69
CA ALA A 22 22.14 -3.08 7.86
C ALA A 22 21.64 -1.76 8.45
N ASP A 23 20.52 -1.80 9.17
CA ASP A 23 19.93 -0.64 9.87
C ASP A 23 20.49 -0.42 11.30
N ASP A 24 21.53 -1.16 11.71
CA ASP A 24 22.13 -1.17 13.07
C ASP A 24 21.07 -1.38 14.18
N ARG A 25 20.12 -2.28 13.93
CA ARG A 25 18.99 -2.55 14.82
C ARG A 25 18.81 -4.04 15.09
N SER A 26 18.15 -4.33 16.21
CA SER A 26 17.64 -5.68 16.45
C SER A 26 16.50 -5.99 15.47
N LEU A 27 16.37 -7.27 15.11
CA LEU A 27 15.29 -7.75 14.24
C LEU A 27 13.90 -7.33 14.74
N ASN A 28 13.67 -7.38 16.05
CA ASN A 28 12.39 -6.99 16.64
C ASN A 28 12.09 -5.48 16.44
N SER A 29 13.07 -4.62 16.73
CA SER A 29 12.90 -3.17 16.55
C SER A 29 12.74 -2.80 15.07
N TRP A 30 13.49 -3.48 14.20
CA TRP A 30 13.36 -3.34 12.75
C TRP A 30 11.96 -3.74 12.26
N LEU A 31 11.46 -4.91 12.69
CA LEU A 31 10.12 -5.40 12.31
C LEU A 31 9.01 -4.44 12.76
N VAL A 32 9.12 -3.87 13.97
CA VAL A 32 8.16 -2.86 14.46
C VAL A 32 8.17 -1.61 13.58
N SER A 33 9.35 -1.15 13.14
CA SER A 33 9.45 -0.01 12.21
C SER A 33 8.82 -0.31 10.85
N VAL A 34 9.04 -1.51 10.31
CA VAL A 34 8.43 -1.94 9.03
C VAL A 34 6.91 -2.03 9.14
N VAL A 35 6.39 -2.65 10.20
CA VAL A 35 4.93 -2.74 10.43
C VAL A 35 4.30 -1.36 10.59
N ARG A 36 4.96 -0.46 11.33
CA ARG A 36 4.50 0.92 11.46
C ARG A 36 4.44 1.61 10.09
N HIS A 37 5.53 1.55 9.32
CA HIS A 37 5.59 2.14 7.99
C HIS A 37 4.51 1.56 7.06
N ALA A 38 4.26 0.26 7.10
CA ALA A 38 3.23 -0.39 6.28
C ALA A 38 1.81 0.06 6.64
N VAL A 39 1.52 0.29 7.93
CA VAL A 39 0.21 0.79 8.40
C VAL A 39 0.05 2.27 8.09
N GLU A 40 1.11 3.07 8.26
CA GLU A 40 1.13 4.50 7.93
C GLU A 40 1.04 4.74 6.41
N SER A 41 1.71 3.89 5.61
CA SER A 41 1.63 3.86 4.15
C SER A 41 0.37 3.17 3.62
N GLY A 42 -0.63 2.94 4.46
CA GLY A 42 -1.95 2.45 4.07
C GLY A 42 -2.67 3.32 3.04
N GLU A 43 -2.13 4.50 2.72
CA GLU A 43 -2.34 5.14 1.41
C GLU A 43 -1.54 4.36 0.34
N THR A 44 -2.14 3.25 -0.08
CA THR A 44 -1.69 2.34 -1.15
C THR A 44 -0.66 2.92 -2.14
N PRO A 45 0.60 2.44 -2.17
CA PRO A 45 1.54 2.75 -3.25
C PRO A 45 1.13 2.16 -4.61
N ASN A 46 0.06 1.36 -4.65
CA ASN A 46 -0.45 0.70 -5.86
C ASN A 46 -1.95 0.93 -6.07
N ARG A 47 -2.45 2.15 -5.80
CA ARG A 47 -3.62 2.63 -6.52
C ARG A 47 -3.09 3.44 -7.70
N PRO A 48 -3.13 2.94 -8.95
CA PRO A 48 -3.04 3.86 -10.07
C PRO A 48 -4.15 4.89 -9.87
N GLY A 49 -3.75 6.15 -9.64
CA GLY A 49 -4.64 7.28 -9.55
C GLY A 49 -5.46 7.34 -10.82
N GLY A 50 -6.67 6.82 -10.76
CA GLY A 50 -7.62 6.74 -11.86
C GLY A 50 -8.96 7.31 -11.42
N ASP A 51 -8.95 8.43 -10.72
CA ASP A 51 -10.13 9.28 -10.60
C ASP A 51 -9.80 10.64 -11.22
N SER A 52 -9.90 10.66 -12.54
CA SER A 52 -10.19 11.87 -13.32
C SER A 52 -11.00 11.47 -14.55
N ALA A 53 -12.04 10.67 -14.35
CA ALA A 53 -13.20 10.76 -15.22
C ALA A 53 -14.05 11.91 -14.70
N SER A 54 -13.60 13.13 -14.99
CA SER A 54 -14.48 14.31 -14.98
C SER A 54 -15.78 13.93 -15.69
N PRO A 55 -16.96 14.03 -15.07
CA PRO A 55 -18.20 13.76 -15.78
C PRO A 55 -18.34 14.83 -16.86
N ALA A 56 -18.08 14.45 -18.11
CA ALA A 56 -18.29 15.33 -19.25
C ALA A 56 -19.77 15.79 -19.22
N PRO A 57 -20.05 17.09 -19.34
CA PRO A 57 -21.42 17.57 -19.29
C PRO A 57 -22.19 16.96 -20.46
N LEU A 58 -23.34 16.35 -20.15
CA LEU A 58 -24.33 15.83 -21.09
C LEU A 58 -24.76 16.95 -22.06
N ARG A 59 -24.02 17.11 -23.16
CA ARG A 59 -24.40 17.95 -24.30
C ARG A 59 -25.01 17.04 -25.36
N GLY A 60 -26.33 17.08 -25.49
CA GLY A 60 -27.03 16.36 -26.55
C GLY A 60 -28.55 16.53 -26.50
N SER A 61 -29.03 17.71 -26.12
CA SER A 61 -30.44 18.08 -26.25
C SER A 61 -30.75 18.42 -27.72
N GLY A 62 -31.80 17.80 -28.26
CA GLY A 62 -32.31 18.00 -29.62
C GLY A 62 -31.54 17.14 -30.62
N HIS A 63 -32.14 16.33 -31.50
CA HIS A 63 -33.20 16.70 -32.42
C HIS A 63 -33.92 15.45 -32.94
N SER A 64 -35.25 15.45 -32.87
CA SER A 64 -36.18 14.85 -33.84
C SER A 64 -37.58 15.37 -33.51
N PRO A 65 -38.54 15.50 -34.44
CA PRO A 65 -38.53 15.20 -35.89
C PRO A 65 -39.06 16.38 -36.74
N ARG A 66 -38.90 16.35 -38.08
CA ARG A 66 -39.75 17.13 -39.01
C ARG A 66 -39.50 16.75 -40.48
N PRO A 67 -40.43 17.02 -41.41
CA PRO A 67 -41.88 16.84 -41.45
C PRO A 67 -42.30 15.57 -42.22
#